data_AF-A0A6F9Y230-F1
#
_entry.id   AF-A0A6F9Y230-F1
#
_cell.length_a   1.000
_cell.length_b   1.000
_cell.length_c   1.000
_cell.angle_alpha   90.00
_cell.angle_beta   90.00
_cell.angle_gamma   90.00
#
_symmetry.space_group_name_H-M   'P 1'
#
loop_
_entity.id
_entity.type
_entity.pdbx_description
1 polymer ?
#
loop_
_entity_poly.entity_id
_entity_poly.type
_entity_poly.pdbx_seq_one_letter_code
_entity_poly.pdbx_strand_id
1 'polypeptide(L)'
;MYHEIVLNSLAYLGFSSMREIEKMTLNEYLIRTEAFQLQTIKRNEELAYQAWLNQQVQATTGSSKNPKPKFKEFRKFFDSEKLIDEVRSSFELDYITTSNKAKLRTNENVFAQRLKEFKELKKQGKIIPWNERTQEERGGF
;
A
#
# COMPACT_ATOMS: atom_id res chain seq x y z
N MET A 1 25.65 7.13 -13.56
CA MET A 1 25.69 6.43 -12.25
C MET A 1 26.46 7.23 -11.19
N TYR A 2 27.80 7.37 -11.24
CA TYR A 2 28.53 8.14 -10.20
C TYR A 2 28.11 9.62 -10.09
N HIS A 3 28.02 10.32 -11.22
CA HIS A 3 27.59 11.73 -11.25
C HIS A 3 26.22 11.94 -10.60
N GLU A 4 25.29 11.03 -10.85
CA GLU A 4 23.92 11.08 -10.33
C GLU A 4 23.88 10.84 -8.80
N ILE A 5 24.66 9.87 -8.31
CA ILE A 5 24.80 9.62 -6.86
C ILE A 5 25.33 10.87 -6.16
N VAL A 6 26.38 11.49 -6.71
CA VAL A 6 26.97 12.70 -6.15
C VAL A 6 25.97 13.85 -6.17
N LEU A 7 25.32 14.09 -7.31
CA LEU A 7 24.36 15.18 -7.48
C LEU A 7 23.18 15.03 -6.50
N ASN A 8 22.57 13.84 -6.43
CA ASN A 8 21.46 13.58 -5.53
C ASN A 8 21.90 13.72 -4.06
N SER A 9 23.11 13.26 -3.73
CA SER A 9 23.64 13.36 -2.38
C SER A 9 23.78 14.81 -1.91
N LEU A 10 24.27 15.69 -2.79
CA LEU A 10 24.42 17.12 -2.54
C LEU A 10 23.07 17.86 -2.53
N ALA A 11 22.18 17.53 -3.48
CA ALA A 11 20.93 18.26 -3.67
C ALA A 11 19.83 17.87 -2.68
N TYR A 12 19.77 16.60 -2.30
CA TYR A 12 18.59 16.02 -1.64
C TYR A 12 18.91 15.30 -0.34
N LEU A 13 20.07 14.64 -0.23
CA LEU A 13 20.38 13.77 0.91
C LEU A 13 21.15 14.47 2.05
N GLY A 14 21.33 15.78 1.95
CA GLY A 14 21.90 16.62 3.00
C GLY A 14 23.43 16.57 3.12
N PHE A 15 24.14 16.03 2.13
CA PHE A 15 25.60 16.04 2.14
C PHE A 15 26.14 17.39 1.68
N SER A 16 27.20 17.85 2.34
CA SER A 16 27.93 19.08 1.96
C SER A 16 29.37 18.82 1.53
N SER A 17 29.85 17.58 1.63
CA SER A 17 31.24 17.20 1.39
C SER A 17 31.36 16.02 0.44
N MET A 18 32.12 16.20 -0.64
CA MET A 18 32.44 15.13 -1.60
C MET A 18 33.10 13.93 -0.92
N ARG A 19 33.97 14.18 0.07
CA ARG A 19 34.67 13.12 0.81
C ARG A 19 33.72 12.26 1.64
N GLU A 20 32.61 12.82 2.12
CA GLU A 20 31.60 12.06 2.84
C GLU A 20 30.76 11.21 1.87
N ILE A 21 30.46 11.77 0.69
CA ILE A 21 29.74 11.06 -0.37
C ILE A 21 30.56 9.86 -0.87
N GLU A 22 31.87 10.04 -1.08
CA GLU A 22 32.77 8.97 -1.54
C GLU A 22 32.93 7.83 -0.54
N LYS A 23 32.71 8.08 0.76
CA LYS A 23 32.72 7.05 1.81
C LYS A 23 31.42 6.26 1.89
N MET A 24 30.34 6.79 1.31
CA MET A 24 29.02 6.18 1.40
C MET A 24 28.94 4.94 0.50
N THR A 25 28.37 3.88 1.04
CA THR A 25 28.11 2.66 0.27
C THR A 25 26.88 2.83 -0.62
N LEU A 26 26.77 2.02 -1.68
CA LEU A 26 25.59 2.02 -2.54
C LEU A 26 24.30 1.72 -1.75
N ASN A 27 24.38 0.83 -0.75
CA ASN A 27 23.23 0.51 0.10
C ASN A 27 22.77 1.71 0.94
N GLU A 28 23.71 2.43 1.57
CA GLU A 28 23.39 3.65 2.33
C GLU A 28 22.79 4.73 1.42
N TYR A 29 23.31 4.87 0.20
CA TYR A 29 22.74 5.78 -0.80
C TYR A 29 21.29 5.42 -1.13
N LEU A 30 21.00 4.14 -1.37
CA LEU A 30 19.66 3.67 -1.70
C LEU A 30 18.69 3.93 -0.54
N ILE A 31 19.06 3.58 0.69
CA ILE A 31 18.24 3.83 1.89
C ILE A 31 17.97 5.32 2.08
N ARG A 32 18.98 6.18 1.90
CA ARG A 32 18.81 7.63 2.02
C ARG A 32 17.91 8.18 0.92
N THR A 33 18.04 7.68 -0.30
CA THR A 33 17.21 8.06 -1.44
C THR A 33 15.76 7.65 -1.20
N GLU A 34 15.52 6.43 -0.73
CA GLU A 34 14.20 5.96 -0.32
C GLU A 34 13.61 6.85 0.78
N ALA A 35 14.35 7.11 1.85
CA ALA A 35 13.91 7.96 2.96
C ALA A 35 13.56 9.39 2.49
N PHE A 36 14.36 9.96 1.58
CA PHE A 36 14.09 11.27 0.98
C PHE A 36 12.79 11.27 0.15
N GLN A 37 12.55 10.22 -0.64
CA GLN A 37 11.31 10.09 -1.40
C GLN A 37 10.08 9.97 -0.48
N LEU A 38 10.18 9.19 0.61
CA LEU A 38 9.13 9.08 1.62
C LEU A 38 8.86 10.41 2.33
N GLN A 39 9.91 11.16 2.68
CA GLN A 39 9.78 12.50 3.25
C GLN A 39 9.11 13.47 2.27
N THR A 40 9.45 13.39 0.99
CA THR A 40 8.83 14.20 -0.06
C THR A 40 7.34 13.88 -0.20
N ILE A 41 6.96 12.61 -0.17
CA ILE A 41 5.54 12.21 -0.16
C ILE A 41 4.84 12.79 1.05
N LYS A 42 5.45 12.72 2.25
CA LYS A 42 4.85 13.30 3.46
C LYS A 42 4.63 14.80 3.34
N ARG A 43 5.61 15.53 2.82
CA ARG A 43 5.48 16.97 2.58
C ARG A 43 4.38 17.29 1.56
N ASN A 44 4.31 16.50 0.49
CA ASN A 44 3.26 16.64 -0.53
C ASN A 44 1.88 16.33 0.05
N GLU A 45 1.76 15.35 0.94
CA GLU A 45 0.53 15.05 1.66
C GLU A 45 0.08 16.24 2.53
N GLU A 46 0.99 16.88 3.27
CA GLU A 46 0.68 18.07 4.06
C GLU A 46 0.21 19.24 3.19
N LEU A 47 0.90 19.50 2.08
CA LEU A 47 0.51 20.53 1.10
C LEU A 47 -0.83 20.21 0.45
N ALA A 48 -1.05 18.95 0.08
CA ALA A 48 -2.31 18.48 -0.46
C ALA A 48 -3.44 18.63 0.57
N TYR A 49 -3.16 18.35 1.84
CA TYR A 49 -4.13 18.50 2.92
C TYR A 49 -4.53 19.95 3.11
N GLN A 50 -3.56 20.88 3.10
CA GLN A 50 -3.84 22.31 3.11
C GLN A 50 -4.68 22.74 1.90
N ALA A 51 -4.32 22.30 0.69
CA ALA A 51 -5.07 22.60 -0.53
C ALA A 51 -6.51 22.05 -0.48
N TRP A 52 -6.68 20.83 0.05
CA TRP A 52 -7.97 20.21 0.23
C TRP A 52 -8.82 20.98 1.23
N LEU A 53 -8.27 21.38 2.38
CA LEU A 53 -8.98 22.22 3.36
C LEU A 53 -9.39 23.56 2.75
N ASN A 54 -8.49 24.23 2.01
CA ASN A 54 -8.80 25.47 1.32
C ASN A 54 -9.94 25.27 0.30
N GLN A 55 -9.93 24.15 -0.43
CA GLN A 55 -11.01 23.78 -1.34
C GLN A 55 -12.32 23.52 -0.58
N GLN A 56 -12.29 22.81 0.56
CA GLN A 56 -13.49 22.56 1.37
C GLN A 56 -14.07 23.86 1.93
N VAL A 57 -13.22 24.78 2.41
CA VAL A 57 -13.65 26.10 2.88
C VAL A 57 -14.34 26.87 1.75
N GLN A 58 -13.78 26.87 0.54
CA GLN A 58 -14.41 27.51 -0.63
C GLN A 58 -15.66 26.77 -1.11
N ALA A 59 -15.72 25.45 -0.91
CA ALA A 59 -16.88 24.63 -1.24
C ALA A 59 -18.03 24.77 -0.21
N THR A 60 -18.06 25.82 0.62
CA THR A 60 -19.19 26.15 1.50
C THR A 60 -20.17 27.16 0.90
N THR A 61 -20.03 27.59 -0.36
CA THR A 61 -21.08 28.37 -1.05
C THR A 61 -21.61 27.71 -2.31
N GLY A 62 -22.83 27.20 -2.19
CA GLY A 62 -23.81 26.82 -3.20
C GLY A 62 -23.38 26.39 -4.62
N SER A 63 -24.18 26.47 -5.69
CA SER A 63 -24.79 27.68 -6.27
C SER A 63 -24.64 28.94 -5.40
N SER A 64 -25.60 29.84 -5.31
CA SER A 64 -25.77 30.56 -4.04
C SER A 64 -26.35 29.60 -2.96
N LYS A 65 -26.92 28.44 -3.35
CA LYS A 65 -27.74 27.56 -2.49
C LYS A 65 -27.19 26.18 -2.03
N ASN A 66 -26.52 25.32 -2.83
CA ASN A 66 -25.90 24.06 -2.30
C ASN A 66 -24.61 23.59 -3.03
N PRO A 67 -23.41 23.81 -2.48
CA PRO A 67 -22.13 23.41 -3.07
C PRO A 67 -21.82 21.97 -2.71
N LYS A 68 -21.17 21.24 -3.62
CA LYS A 68 -20.62 19.91 -3.30
C LYS A 68 -19.16 19.84 -3.73
N PRO A 69 -18.25 19.45 -2.82
CA PRO A 69 -16.85 19.27 -3.16
C PRO A 69 -16.66 18.12 -4.15
N LYS A 70 -15.75 18.28 -5.12
CA LYS A 70 -15.41 17.25 -6.14
C LYS A 70 -14.87 15.96 -5.50
N PHE A 71 -14.10 16.10 -4.43
CA PHE A 71 -13.59 14.99 -3.64
C PHE A 71 -14.27 14.98 -2.27
N LYS A 72 -14.99 13.90 -1.97
CA LYS A 72 -15.67 13.71 -0.68
C LYS A 72 -14.71 13.34 0.45
N GLU A 73 -13.58 12.73 0.09
CA GLU A 73 -12.58 12.22 1.02
C GLU A 73 -11.20 12.71 0.59
N PHE A 74 -10.36 13.07 1.55
CA PHE A 74 -8.98 13.50 1.29
C PHE A 74 -8.18 12.44 0.53
N ARG A 75 -8.35 11.16 0.87
CA ARG A 75 -7.65 10.04 0.18
C ARG A 75 -7.95 9.98 -1.33
N LYS A 76 -9.12 10.45 -1.77
CA LYS A 76 -9.45 10.54 -3.21
C LYS A 76 -8.80 11.73 -3.90
N PHE A 77 -8.42 12.75 -3.13
CA PHE A 77 -7.66 13.91 -3.59
C PHE A 77 -6.15 13.61 -3.64
N PHE A 78 -5.62 12.93 -2.60
CA PHE A 78 -4.21 12.53 -2.51
C PHE A 78 -4.09 11.17 -1.81
N ASP A 79 -3.59 10.16 -2.52
CA ASP A 79 -3.41 8.80 -1.99
C ASP A 79 -1.93 8.57 -1.63
N SER A 80 -1.55 8.97 -0.41
CA SER A 80 -0.19 8.82 0.09
C SER A 80 0.24 7.37 0.24
N GLU A 81 -0.68 6.47 0.64
CA GLU A 81 -0.41 5.04 0.75
C GLU A 81 0.01 4.43 -0.59
N LYS A 82 -0.67 4.82 -1.67
CA LYS A 82 -0.30 4.36 -3.02
C LYS A 82 1.11 4.83 -3.42
N LEU A 83 1.45 6.09 -3.17
CA LEU A 83 2.78 6.63 -3.49
C LEU A 83 3.88 5.96 -2.67
N ILE A 84 3.62 5.70 -1.38
CA ILE A 84 4.55 4.96 -0.51
C ILE A 84 4.74 3.54 -1.03
N ASP A 85 3.65 2.86 -1.43
CA ASP A 85 3.72 1.52 -1.99
C ASP A 85 4.57 1.50 -3.28
N GLU A 86 4.45 2.51 -4.14
CA GLU A 86 5.26 2.65 -5.37
C GLU A 86 6.75 2.84 -5.06
N VAL A 87 7.08 3.74 -4.11
CA VAL A 87 8.47 3.97 -3.69
C VAL A 87 9.06 2.69 -3.11
N ARG A 88 8.42 2.11 -2.08
CA ARG A 88 8.96 0.94 -1.39
C ARG A 88 9.12 -0.27 -2.31
N SER A 89 8.16 -0.50 -3.23
CA SER A 89 8.27 -1.59 -4.21
C SER A 89 9.46 -1.44 -5.17
N SER A 90 9.99 -0.23 -5.34
CA SER A 90 11.16 0.02 -6.21
C SER A 90 12.50 -0.24 -5.52
N PHE A 91 12.54 -0.21 -4.18
CA PHE A 91 13.75 -0.44 -3.38
C PHE A 91 13.78 -1.82 -2.72
N GLU A 92 12.63 -2.33 -2.29
CA GLU A 92 12.47 -3.59 -1.56
C GLU A 92 11.84 -4.66 -2.48
N LEU A 93 12.60 -5.73 -2.78
CA LEU A 93 12.15 -6.81 -3.70
C LEU A 93 10.97 -7.63 -3.15
N ASP A 94 10.88 -7.80 -1.84
CA ASP A 94 9.86 -8.57 -1.13
C ASP A 94 8.76 -7.70 -0.51
N TYR A 95 8.69 -6.43 -0.89
CA TYR A 95 7.68 -5.52 -0.36
C TYR A 95 6.28 -5.90 -0.82
N ILE A 96 5.43 -6.18 0.17
CA ILE A 96 4.00 -6.40 -0.06
C ILE A 96 3.26 -5.08 0.13
N THR A 97 2.68 -4.59 -0.97
CA THR A 97 1.85 -3.37 -0.97
C THR A 97 0.67 -3.47 0.00
N THR A 98 0.17 -2.33 0.46
CA THR A 98 -0.95 -2.24 1.39
C THR A 98 -2.20 -2.92 0.82
N SER A 99 -2.44 -2.76 -0.48
CA SER A 99 -3.54 -3.44 -1.18
C SER A 99 -3.39 -4.97 -1.21
N ASN A 100 -2.19 -5.48 -1.45
CA ASN A 100 -1.92 -6.92 -1.46
C ASN A 100 -1.95 -7.51 -0.05
N LYS A 101 -1.44 -6.79 0.96
CA LYS A 101 -1.60 -7.15 2.39
C LYS A 101 -3.07 -7.27 2.77
N ALA A 102 -3.91 -6.34 2.32
CA ALA A 102 -5.35 -6.40 2.56
C ALA A 102 -5.99 -7.65 1.92
N LYS A 103 -5.65 -7.97 0.66
CA LYS A 103 -6.11 -9.20 -0.02
C LYS A 103 -5.66 -10.47 0.69
N LEU A 104 -4.40 -10.54 1.14
CA LEU A 104 -3.86 -11.68 1.89
C LEU A 104 -4.64 -11.91 3.19
N ARG A 105 -4.87 -10.85 3.97
CA ARG A 105 -5.70 -10.92 5.18
C ARG A 105 -7.12 -11.39 4.87
N THR A 106 -7.73 -10.92 3.77
CA THR A 106 -9.05 -11.40 3.34
C THR A 106 -9.02 -12.89 3.03
N ASN A 107 -8.01 -13.37 2.30
CA ASN A 107 -7.87 -14.80 1.97
C ASN A 107 -7.66 -15.67 3.23
N GLU A 108 -6.83 -15.22 4.17
CA GLU A 108 -6.62 -15.87 5.47
C GLU A 108 -7.92 -15.97 6.27
N ASN A 109 -8.69 -14.87 6.32
CA ASN A 109 -9.99 -14.84 6.98
C ASN A 109 -11.00 -15.79 6.32
N VAL A 110 -11.07 -15.81 4.99
CA VAL A 110 -11.93 -16.74 4.24
C VAL A 110 -11.51 -18.18 4.50
N PHE A 111 -10.21 -18.48 4.50
CA PHE A 111 -9.70 -19.81 4.83
C PHE A 111 -10.05 -20.22 6.26
N ALA A 112 -9.87 -19.33 7.24
CA ALA A 112 -10.22 -19.60 8.63
C ALA A 112 -11.72 -19.86 8.81
N GLN A 113 -12.58 -19.12 8.11
CA GLN A 113 -14.03 -19.35 8.08
C GLN A 113 -14.37 -20.71 7.47
N ARG A 114 -13.82 -21.01 6.27
CA ARG A 114 -14.02 -22.30 5.60
C ARG A 114 -13.52 -23.48 6.44
N LEU A 115 -12.41 -23.32 7.15
CA LEU A 115 -11.87 -24.34 8.05
C LEU A 115 -12.79 -24.60 9.25
N LYS A 116 -13.39 -23.55 9.82
CA LYS A 116 -14.40 -23.70 10.89
C LYS A 116 -15.65 -24.41 10.37
N GLU A 117 -16.16 -23.98 9.22
CA GLU A 117 -17.31 -24.60 8.57
C GLU A 117 -17.05 -26.08 8.26
N PHE A 118 -15.88 -26.40 7.70
CA PHE A 118 -15.45 -27.78 7.46
C PHE A 118 -15.44 -28.62 8.74
N LYS A 119 -14.90 -28.07 9.85
CA LYS A 119 -14.88 -28.77 11.15
C LYS A 119 -16.29 -29.04 11.68
N GLU A 120 -17.20 -28.08 11.57
CA GLU A 120 -18.60 -28.24 11.97
C GLU A 120 -19.34 -29.27 11.11
N LEU A 121 -19.20 -29.20 9.79
CA LEU A 121 -19.80 -30.15 8.86
C LEU A 121 -19.25 -31.57 9.09
N LYS A 122 -17.95 -31.70 9.37
CA LYS A 122 -17.33 -32.98 9.75
C LYS A 122 -17.90 -33.51 11.06
N LYS A 123 -18.06 -32.66 12.08
CA LYS A 123 -18.70 -33.02 13.36
C LYS A 123 -20.16 -33.45 13.19
N GLN A 124 -20.89 -32.82 12.28
CA GLN A 124 -22.27 -33.17 11.93
C GLN A 124 -22.38 -34.41 11.03
N GLY A 125 -21.26 -35.04 10.62
CA GLY A 125 -21.26 -36.21 9.74
C GLY A 125 -21.64 -35.92 8.29
N LYS A 126 -21.73 -34.64 7.89
CA LYS A 126 -22.11 -34.22 6.53
C LYS A 126 -20.96 -34.28 5.52
N ILE A 127 -19.73 -34.52 5.99
CA ILE A 127 -18.56 -34.70 5.13
C ILE A 127 -18.23 -36.18 5.07
N ILE A 128 -18.60 -36.82 3.96
CA ILE A 128 -18.30 -38.22 3.69
C ILE A 128 -16.93 -38.30 2.97
N PRO A 129 -15.93 -38.97 3.56
CA PRO A 129 -14.64 -39.23 2.92
C PRO A 129 -14.83 -39.91 1.57
N TRP A 130 -14.00 -39.57 0.58
CA TRP A 130 -14.11 -40.11 -0.78
C TRP A 130 -14.22 -41.65 -0.81
N ASN A 131 -13.45 -42.33 0.05
CA ASN A 131 -13.40 -43.79 0.16
C ASN A 131 -14.71 -44.42 0.68
N GLU A 132 -15.55 -43.64 1.37
CA GLU A 132 -16.82 -44.09 1.98
C GLU A 132 -18.04 -43.71 1.14
N ARG A 133 -17.87 -42.95 0.05
CA ARG A 133 -18.95 -42.56 -0.86
C ARG A 133 -19.44 -43.72 -1.73
N THR A 134 -20.74 -43.76 -2.01
CA THR A 134 -21.33 -44.73 -2.95
C THR A 134 -20.91 -44.45 -4.40
N GLN A 135 -21.09 -45.43 -5.29
CA GLN A 135 -20.84 -45.28 -6.74
C GLN A 135 -21.63 -44.11 -7.35
N GLU A 136 -22.86 -43.88 -6.89
CA GLU A 136 -23.72 -42.77 -7.33
C GLU A 136 -23.21 -41.41 -6.83
N GLU A 137 -22.73 -41.33 -5.58
CA GLU A 137 -22.18 -40.11 -4.97
C GLU A 137 -20.79 -39.70 -5.51
N ARG A 138 -20.06 -40.65 -6.11
CA ARG A 138 -18.76 -40.38 -6.75
C ARG A 138 -18.89 -39.74 -8.13
N GLY A 139 -20.10 -39.65 -8.67
CA GLY A 139 -20.34 -39.23 -10.04
C GLY A 139 -19.86 -40.32 -10.99
N GLY A 140 -20.78 -41.23 -11.36
CA GLY A 140 -20.48 -42.30 -12.29
C GLY A 140 -19.92 -41.74 -13.61
N PHE A 141 -18.68 -42.12 -13.92
CA PHE A 141 -18.12 -42.08 -15.26
C PHE A 141 -18.19 -43.48 -15.85
#